data_AF-A0A6P0TIP3-F1
#
_entry.id   AF-A0A6P0TIP3-F1
#
_cell.length_a   1.000
_cell.length_b   1.000
_cell.length_c   1.000
_cell.angle_alpha   90.00
_cell.angle_beta   90.00
_cell.angle_gamma   90.00
#
_symmetry.space_group_name_H-M   'P 1'
#
loop_
_entity.id
_entity.type
_entity.pdbx_description
1 polymer ?
#
loop_
_entity_poly.entity_id
_entity_poly.type
_entity_poly.pdbx_seq_one_letter_code
_entity_poly.pdbx_strand_id
1 'polypeptide(L)'
;MNSKRKAFQIFSDDIFLVSYPKSGSTWVRFLIGNYLSGNKYDFTNSHLIIPDVHYNPEQIGNLEKPRFIKSHYSFVPEYKRVIYIVRDVRDVAVSYFFHARKYSLIDKEMRFRDFVLSVFGQDKIDTLLPWGNHVNSYLENHENDLLLVRYEDLIDDTYRELARILDFSGLPLQQDKVASAVESSSFSKMQRMEQNQIEQFEQLVNSDHSIKFIRQGRVGVWQEWFDSELLQYIFKMHGDTLEKLGYIRFDYNALSEFSALKLKLVELQQINEELEVKILGEIGKKKQFKVSLNRLRKLVKHLRKQRYNLREELNARNEKLKILALQDLIC
;
A
#
# COMPACT_ATOMS: atom_id res chain seq x y z
N MET A 1 -23.32 -9.94 -8.82
CA MET A 1 -22.75 -11.02 -7.99
C MET A 1 -21.81 -11.84 -8.86
N ASN A 2 -20.52 -11.94 -8.47
CA ASN A 2 -19.48 -12.59 -9.28
C ASN A 2 -19.76 -14.10 -9.41
N SER A 3 -19.91 -14.63 -10.63
CA SER A 3 -20.31 -16.04 -10.88
C SER A 3 -19.39 -17.07 -10.22
N LYS A 4 -18.10 -16.76 -10.10
CA LYS A 4 -17.10 -17.61 -9.43
C LYS A 4 -17.35 -17.83 -7.93
N ARG A 5 -18.04 -16.92 -7.22
CA ARG A 5 -18.32 -17.08 -5.78
C ARG A 5 -19.30 -18.21 -5.47
N LYS A 6 -20.06 -18.68 -6.47
CA LYS A 6 -21.03 -19.79 -6.31
C LYS A 6 -20.46 -21.16 -6.73
N ALA A 7 -19.17 -21.23 -7.07
CA ALA A 7 -18.57 -22.45 -7.60
C ALA A 7 -18.34 -23.55 -6.55
N PHE A 8 -18.34 -23.21 -5.26
CA PHE A 8 -18.24 -24.17 -4.17
C PHE A 8 -19.03 -23.70 -2.94
N GLN A 9 -19.41 -24.63 -2.07
CA GLN A 9 -20.05 -24.32 -0.81
C GLN A 9 -19.02 -23.80 0.20
N ILE A 10 -19.29 -22.66 0.81
CA ILE A 10 -18.53 -22.10 1.93
C ILE A 10 -19.11 -22.65 3.24
N PHE A 11 -18.26 -23.15 4.12
CA PHE A 11 -18.63 -23.65 5.44
C PHE A 11 -18.15 -22.70 6.54
N SER A 12 -18.78 -22.78 7.71
CA SER A 12 -18.47 -21.91 8.85
C SER A 12 -17.09 -22.15 9.46
N ASP A 13 -16.50 -23.33 9.23
CA ASP A 13 -15.17 -23.75 9.67
C ASP A 13 -14.08 -23.54 8.61
N ASP A 14 -14.41 -22.98 7.45
CA ASP A 14 -13.41 -22.56 6.46
C ASP A 14 -12.61 -21.36 6.98
N ILE A 15 -11.32 -21.34 6.66
CA ILE A 15 -10.39 -20.30 7.03
C ILE A 15 -9.89 -19.61 5.75
N PHE A 16 -10.25 -18.34 5.58
CA PHE A 16 -9.89 -17.59 4.39
C PHE A 16 -8.61 -16.79 4.58
N LEU A 17 -7.60 -17.09 3.77
CA LEU A 17 -6.39 -16.29 3.66
C LEU A 17 -6.59 -15.20 2.61
N VAL A 18 -6.90 -13.99 3.07
CA VAL A 18 -7.26 -12.85 2.22
C VAL A 18 -6.12 -11.84 2.17
N SER A 19 -5.91 -11.24 1.01
CA SER A 19 -5.01 -10.09 0.89
C SER A 19 -5.32 -9.30 -0.37
N TYR A 20 -4.93 -8.03 -0.43
CA TYR A 20 -4.75 -7.38 -1.73
C TYR A 20 -3.60 -8.07 -2.49
N PRO A 21 -3.68 -8.27 -3.82
CA PRO A 21 -2.61 -8.90 -4.59
C PRO A 21 -1.24 -8.33 -4.22
N LYS A 22 -0.24 -9.21 -4.12
CA LYS A 22 1.17 -8.87 -3.81
C LYS A 22 1.47 -8.41 -2.38
N SER A 23 0.53 -8.60 -1.45
CA SER A 23 0.77 -8.35 -0.02
C SER A 23 1.42 -9.54 0.75
N GLY A 24 1.87 -10.59 0.05
CA GLY A 24 2.59 -11.71 0.68
C GLY A 24 1.82 -13.02 0.83
N SER A 25 0.64 -13.17 0.21
CA SER A 25 -0.18 -14.38 0.31
C SER A 25 0.56 -15.67 -0.03
N THR A 26 1.46 -15.67 -1.02
CA THR A 26 2.24 -16.86 -1.37
C THR A 26 3.11 -17.30 -0.20
N TRP A 27 3.80 -16.37 0.47
CA TRP A 27 4.70 -16.73 1.56
C TRP A 27 3.94 -17.32 2.75
N VAL A 28 2.82 -16.71 3.12
CA VAL A 28 1.96 -17.25 4.18
C VAL A 28 1.35 -18.60 3.81
N ARG A 29 1.01 -18.83 2.53
CA ARG A 29 0.61 -20.15 2.04
C ARG A 29 1.72 -21.19 2.22
N PHE A 30 2.97 -20.83 1.95
CA PHE A 30 4.11 -21.73 2.19
C PHE A 30 4.27 -22.03 3.69
N LEU A 31 4.17 -21.03 4.56
CA LEU A 31 4.26 -21.20 6.01
C LEU A 31 3.20 -22.17 6.54
N ILE A 32 1.92 -21.90 6.24
CA ILE A 32 0.79 -22.74 6.67
C ILE A 32 0.88 -24.12 5.99
N GLY A 33 1.14 -24.14 4.69
CA GLY A 33 1.20 -25.37 3.89
C GLY A 33 2.30 -26.33 4.34
N ASN A 34 3.49 -25.82 4.63
CA ASN A 34 4.59 -26.62 5.17
C ASN A 34 4.27 -27.12 6.58
N TYR A 35 3.60 -26.31 7.41
CA TYR A 35 3.11 -26.76 8.72
C TYR A 35 2.11 -27.93 8.59
N LEU A 36 1.13 -27.82 7.70
CA LEU A 36 0.08 -28.83 7.50
C LEU A 36 0.62 -30.12 6.86
N SER A 37 1.56 -30.01 5.92
CA SER A 37 2.04 -31.14 5.11
C SER A 37 3.31 -31.81 5.62
N GLY A 38 3.94 -31.26 6.67
CA GLY A 38 5.25 -31.71 7.14
C GLY A 38 6.37 -31.38 6.15
N ASN A 39 6.43 -30.12 5.71
CA ASN A 39 7.41 -29.56 4.77
C ASN A 39 7.34 -30.13 3.35
N LYS A 40 6.16 -30.58 2.90
CA LYS A 40 5.95 -31.10 1.55
C LYS A 40 5.23 -30.08 0.64
N TYR A 41 5.08 -28.83 1.07
CA TYR A 41 4.36 -27.81 0.31
C TYR A 41 5.29 -27.14 -0.71
N ASP A 42 4.85 -27.10 -1.96
CA ASP A 42 5.58 -26.44 -3.04
C ASP A 42 4.62 -25.79 -4.06
N PHE A 43 5.16 -25.27 -5.16
CA PHE A 43 4.33 -24.59 -6.16
C PHE A 43 3.37 -25.53 -6.89
N THR A 44 3.76 -26.81 -7.07
CA THR A 44 3.01 -27.81 -7.84
C THR A 44 1.80 -28.37 -7.11
N ASN A 45 1.88 -28.47 -5.77
CA ASN A 45 0.78 -28.96 -4.93
C ASN A 45 0.06 -27.85 -4.15
N SER A 46 0.46 -26.60 -4.35
CA SER A 46 -0.06 -25.45 -3.61
C SER A 46 -1.59 -25.36 -3.60
N HIS A 47 -2.24 -25.70 -4.72
CA HIS A 47 -3.69 -25.69 -4.91
C HIS A 47 -4.42 -26.91 -4.29
N LEU A 48 -3.69 -28.00 -4.02
CA LEU A 48 -4.24 -29.20 -3.39
C LEU A 48 -4.34 -29.05 -1.87
N ILE A 49 -3.50 -28.21 -1.27
CA ILE A 49 -3.43 -28.01 0.18
C ILE A 49 -4.10 -26.70 0.59
N ILE A 50 -3.81 -25.60 -0.10
CA ILE A 50 -4.43 -24.29 0.14
C ILE A 50 -4.90 -23.74 -1.21
N PRO A 51 -6.10 -24.10 -1.69
CA PRO A 51 -6.60 -23.65 -2.99
C PRO A 51 -6.82 -22.14 -3.04
N ASP A 52 -7.02 -21.64 -4.26
CA ASP A 52 -7.25 -20.24 -4.55
C ASP A 52 -8.61 -20.09 -5.24
N VAL A 53 -9.50 -19.26 -4.69
CA VAL A 53 -10.86 -19.05 -5.24
C VAL A 53 -10.86 -18.55 -6.69
N HIS A 54 -9.73 -18.03 -7.18
CA HIS A 54 -9.62 -17.51 -8.54
C HIS A 54 -9.23 -18.58 -9.58
N TYR A 55 -8.73 -19.75 -9.13
CA TYR A 55 -8.19 -20.82 -9.97
C TYR A 55 -8.88 -22.15 -9.66
N ASN A 56 -9.69 -22.64 -10.60
CA ASN A 56 -10.47 -23.89 -10.49
C ASN A 56 -11.29 -24.01 -9.18
N PRO A 57 -12.12 -23.02 -8.84
CA PRO A 57 -12.83 -22.97 -7.56
C PRO A 57 -13.77 -24.15 -7.32
N GLU A 58 -14.22 -24.84 -8.37
CA GLU A 58 -15.00 -26.08 -8.29
C GLU A 58 -14.26 -27.23 -7.58
N GLN A 59 -12.92 -27.24 -7.59
CA GLN A 59 -12.12 -28.29 -6.95
C GLN A 59 -12.07 -28.12 -5.42
N ILE A 60 -12.36 -26.92 -4.90
CA ILE A 60 -12.32 -26.60 -3.47
C ILE A 60 -13.32 -27.46 -2.68
N GLY A 61 -14.43 -27.85 -3.31
CA GLY A 61 -15.43 -28.72 -2.71
C GLY A 61 -14.93 -30.11 -2.31
N ASN A 62 -13.81 -30.58 -2.90
CA ASN A 62 -13.29 -31.93 -2.70
C ASN A 62 -12.24 -32.03 -1.58
N LEU A 63 -11.86 -30.91 -0.96
CA LEU A 63 -10.83 -30.91 0.08
C LEU A 63 -11.38 -31.27 1.46
N GLU A 64 -10.54 -31.94 2.25
CA GLU A 64 -10.84 -32.26 3.64
C GLU A 64 -10.90 -30.99 4.51
N LYS A 65 -11.73 -31.04 5.55
CA LYS A 65 -11.94 -29.93 6.49
C LYS A 65 -11.02 -30.04 7.72
N PRO A 66 -10.65 -28.92 8.38
CA PRO A 66 -10.95 -27.53 7.99
C PRO A 66 -10.09 -27.06 6.80
N ARG A 67 -10.70 -26.30 5.88
CA ARG A 67 -10.02 -25.86 4.65
C ARG A 67 -9.40 -24.49 4.84
N PHE A 68 -8.13 -24.34 4.47
CA PHE A 68 -7.53 -23.04 4.22
C PHE A 68 -7.75 -22.65 2.77
N ILE A 69 -8.31 -21.47 2.51
CA ILE A 69 -8.67 -21.04 1.16
C ILE A 69 -8.13 -19.64 0.91
N LYS A 70 -7.32 -19.46 -0.12
CA LYS A 70 -6.77 -18.15 -0.49
C LYS A 70 -7.76 -17.36 -1.34
N SER A 71 -7.87 -16.06 -1.07
CA SER A 71 -8.71 -15.13 -1.83
C SER A 71 -8.07 -13.74 -1.97
N HIS A 72 -8.49 -13.03 -3.02
CA HIS A 72 -8.23 -11.60 -3.21
C HIS A 72 -9.53 -10.81 -3.37
N TYR A 73 -10.68 -11.38 -3.03
CA TYR A 73 -11.92 -10.61 -3.07
C TYR A 73 -11.93 -9.57 -1.94
N SER A 74 -12.42 -8.36 -2.24
CA SER A 74 -12.93 -7.44 -1.21
C SER A 74 -14.01 -8.12 -0.39
N PHE A 75 -14.33 -7.55 0.78
CA PHE A 75 -15.20 -8.13 1.81
C PHE A 75 -16.29 -9.09 1.32
N VAL A 76 -16.35 -10.25 1.97
CA VAL A 76 -17.28 -11.34 1.68
C VAL A 76 -17.94 -11.76 3.00
N PRO A 77 -19.22 -11.42 3.24
CA PRO A 77 -19.95 -11.74 4.48
C PRO A 77 -19.94 -13.23 4.86
N GLU A 78 -19.84 -14.10 3.86
CA GLU A 78 -19.83 -15.55 4.02
C GLU A 78 -18.51 -16.09 4.59
N TYR A 79 -17.41 -15.33 4.52
CA TYR A 79 -16.10 -15.75 5.04
C TYR A 79 -16.06 -15.57 6.57
N LYS A 80 -16.51 -16.58 7.33
CA LYS A 80 -16.67 -16.44 8.79
C LYS A 80 -15.36 -16.25 9.56
N ARG A 81 -14.26 -16.89 9.12
CA ARG A 81 -12.93 -16.70 9.69
C ARG A 81 -11.95 -16.23 8.60
N VAL A 82 -11.31 -15.09 8.82
CA VAL A 82 -10.44 -14.43 7.85
C VAL A 82 -9.09 -14.11 8.47
N ILE A 83 -8.02 -14.57 7.85
CA ILE A 83 -6.66 -14.08 8.06
C ILE A 83 -6.40 -13.06 6.95
N TYR A 84 -6.38 -11.78 7.29
CA TYR A 84 -6.12 -10.72 6.33
C TYR A 84 -4.65 -10.30 6.39
N ILE A 85 -3.93 -10.51 5.29
CA ILE A 85 -2.56 -10.03 5.14
C ILE A 85 -2.58 -8.64 4.51
N VAL A 86 -2.04 -7.67 5.23
CA VAL A 86 -1.80 -6.32 4.74
C VAL A 86 -0.32 -6.06 4.59
N ARG A 87 0.04 -5.20 3.63
CA ARG A 87 1.40 -4.75 3.37
C ARG A 87 1.36 -3.29 2.96
N ASP A 88 2.42 -2.55 3.23
CA ASP A 88 2.57 -1.16 2.76
C ASP A 88 2.24 -1.05 1.26
N VAL A 89 1.26 -0.21 0.91
CA VAL A 89 0.79 -0.04 -0.48
C VAL A 89 1.91 0.36 -1.43
N ARG A 90 2.93 1.06 -0.92
CA ARG A 90 4.08 1.53 -1.72
C ARG A 90 4.92 0.32 -2.15
N ASP A 91 5.19 -0.63 -1.26
CA ASP A 91 5.87 -1.88 -1.61
C ASP A 91 4.98 -2.81 -2.45
N VAL A 92 3.67 -2.82 -2.19
CA VAL A 92 2.70 -3.55 -3.01
C VAL A 92 2.74 -3.04 -4.46
N ALA A 93 2.77 -1.72 -4.67
CA ALA A 93 2.83 -1.11 -5.99
C ALA A 93 4.07 -1.57 -6.78
N VAL A 94 5.26 -1.52 -6.17
CA VAL A 94 6.49 -2.01 -6.79
C VAL A 94 6.36 -3.51 -7.09
N SER A 95 5.91 -4.31 -6.13
CA SER A 95 5.78 -5.75 -6.33
C SER A 95 4.75 -6.12 -7.40
N TYR A 96 3.69 -5.32 -7.56
CA TYR A 96 2.65 -5.56 -8.56
C TYR A 96 3.09 -5.13 -9.94
N PHE A 97 3.82 -4.02 -10.07
CA PHE A 97 4.40 -3.62 -11.34
C PHE A 97 5.27 -4.73 -11.95
N PHE A 98 6.20 -5.30 -11.17
CA PHE A 98 7.04 -6.40 -11.66
C PHE A 98 6.26 -7.69 -11.94
N HIS A 99 5.25 -8.00 -11.15
CA HIS A 99 4.38 -9.14 -11.41
C HIS A 99 3.59 -8.98 -12.71
N ALA A 100 3.07 -7.77 -12.95
CA ALA A 100 2.35 -7.45 -14.18
C ALA A 100 3.28 -7.54 -15.40
N ARG A 101 4.53 -7.06 -15.30
CA ARG A 101 5.54 -7.26 -16.36
C ARG A 101 5.85 -8.74 -16.59
N LYS A 102 6.09 -9.50 -15.52
CA LYS A 102 6.41 -10.93 -15.60
C LYS A 102 5.37 -11.67 -16.41
N TYR A 103 4.09 -11.46 -16.17
CA TYR A 103 3.01 -12.17 -16.86
C TYR A 103 2.44 -11.42 -18.06
N SER A 104 3.15 -10.41 -18.59
CA SER A 104 2.73 -9.60 -19.74
C SER A 104 1.30 -9.02 -19.60
N LEU A 105 0.91 -8.65 -18.36
CA LEU A 105 -0.40 -8.09 -18.03
C LEU A 105 -0.49 -6.58 -18.31
N ILE A 106 0.66 -5.97 -18.62
CA ILE A 106 0.79 -4.56 -18.99
C ILE A 106 1.72 -4.45 -20.20
N ASP A 107 1.64 -3.32 -20.89
CA ASP A 107 2.56 -3.00 -21.98
C ASP A 107 4.02 -3.05 -21.48
N LYS A 108 4.93 -3.61 -22.30
CA LYS A 108 6.36 -3.74 -21.97
C LYS A 108 7.03 -2.38 -21.72
N GLU A 109 6.55 -1.33 -22.38
CA GLU A 109 7.01 0.06 -22.29
C GLU A 109 6.28 0.85 -21.18
N MET A 110 5.30 0.24 -20.50
CA MET A 110 4.60 0.91 -19.39
C MET A 110 5.59 1.26 -18.28
N ARG A 111 5.68 2.57 -17.97
CA ARG A 111 6.54 3.05 -16.88
C ARG A 111 5.86 2.84 -15.54
N PHE A 112 6.67 2.70 -14.49
CA PHE A 112 6.19 2.49 -13.12
C PHE A 112 5.18 3.56 -12.68
N ARG A 113 5.46 4.84 -12.96
CA ARG A 113 4.55 5.94 -12.64
C ARG A 113 3.17 5.76 -13.28
N ASP A 114 3.13 5.44 -14.58
CA ASP A 114 1.88 5.30 -15.34
C ASP A 114 1.09 4.06 -14.84
N PHE A 115 1.79 3.00 -14.44
CA PHE A 115 1.19 1.84 -13.77
C PHE A 115 0.56 2.21 -12.42
N VAL A 116 1.25 2.98 -11.57
CA VAL A 116 0.72 3.38 -10.27
C VAL A 116 -0.53 4.23 -10.41
N LEU A 117 -0.53 5.18 -11.34
CA LEU A 117 -1.69 6.04 -11.61
C LEU A 117 -2.90 5.25 -12.12
N SER A 118 -2.69 4.20 -12.91
CA SER A 118 -3.79 3.38 -13.44
C SER A 118 -4.32 2.36 -12.43
N VAL A 119 -3.44 1.77 -11.62
CA VAL A 119 -3.81 0.65 -10.73
C VAL A 119 -4.24 1.11 -9.33
N PHE A 120 -3.65 2.18 -8.82
CA PHE A 120 -3.88 2.65 -7.44
C PHE A 120 -4.71 3.93 -7.38
N GLY A 121 -5.39 4.28 -8.47
CA GLY A 121 -6.34 5.39 -8.55
C GLY A 121 -7.71 5.09 -7.92
N GLN A 122 -8.67 6.01 -8.11
CA GLN A 122 -10.03 5.89 -7.53
C GLN A 122 -10.89 4.86 -8.27
N ASP A 123 -10.61 4.63 -9.54
CA ASP A 123 -11.38 3.72 -10.35
C ASP A 123 -11.09 2.27 -9.97
N LYS A 124 -12.15 1.48 -9.92
CA LYS A 124 -12.05 0.06 -9.65
C LYS A 124 -11.38 -0.63 -10.84
N ILE A 125 -10.35 -1.44 -10.57
CA ILE A 125 -9.84 -2.38 -11.58
C ILE A 125 -10.69 -3.64 -11.49
N ASP A 126 -11.57 -3.83 -12.47
CA ASP A 126 -12.45 -5.00 -12.55
C ASP A 126 -13.28 -5.22 -11.25
N THR A 127 -13.15 -6.38 -10.61
CA THR A 127 -13.93 -6.78 -9.42
C THR A 127 -13.20 -6.46 -8.11
N LEU A 128 -11.98 -5.92 -8.17
CA LEU A 128 -11.13 -5.59 -7.04
C LEU A 128 -11.18 -4.09 -6.72
N LEU A 129 -11.54 -3.73 -5.49
CA LEU A 129 -11.48 -2.34 -5.02
C LEU A 129 -10.03 -1.81 -5.01
N PRO A 130 -9.81 -0.48 -5.15
CA PRO A 130 -8.51 0.13 -4.87
C PRO A 130 -7.98 -0.28 -3.49
N TRP A 131 -6.64 -0.32 -3.32
CA TRP A 131 -5.99 -0.92 -2.14
C TRP A 131 -6.60 -0.45 -0.80
N GLY A 132 -6.72 0.85 -0.56
CA GLY A 132 -7.25 1.39 0.69
C GLY A 132 -8.68 0.91 0.96
N ASN A 133 -9.55 1.00 -0.07
CA ASN A 133 -10.92 0.51 0.00
C ASN A 133 -10.99 -1.01 0.20
N HIS A 134 -10.08 -1.77 -0.42
CA HIS A 134 -9.99 -3.22 -0.24
C HIS A 134 -9.64 -3.58 1.20
N VAL A 135 -8.67 -2.88 1.80
CA VAL A 135 -8.28 -3.09 3.20
C VAL A 135 -9.40 -2.68 4.15
N ASN A 136 -9.93 -1.46 4.01
CA ASN A 136 -11.00 -0.96 4.88
C ASN A 136 -12.26 -1.80 4.77
N SER A 137 -12.56 -2.38 3.60
CA SER A 137 -13.69 -3.31 3.47
C SER A 137 -13.62 -4.48 4.46
N TYR A 138 -12.44 -4.95 4.87
CA TYR A 138 -12.35 -5.96 5.93
C TYR A 138 -12.21 -5.34 7.33
N LEU A 139 -11.43 -4.27 7.49
CA LEU A 139 -11.19 -3.67 8.81
C LEU A 139 -12.44 -3.04 9.44
N GLU A 140 -13.40 -2.60 8.62
CA GLU A 140 -14.60 -1.87 9.07
C GLU A 140 -15.84 -2.76 9.16
N ASN A 141 -15.72 -4.03 8.81
CA ASN A 141 -16.82 -4.99 8.88
C ASN A 141 -16.56 -6.02 9.97
N HIS A 142 -17.49 -6.14 10.91
CA HIS A 142 -17.37 -7.01 12.08
C HIS A 142 -18.13 -8.34 11.95
N GLU A 143 -18.63 -8.67 10.75
CA GLU A 143 -19.31 -9.95 10.50
C GLU A 143 -18.36 -11.14 10.37
N ASN A 144 -17.06 -10.88 10.24
CA ASN A 144 -16.02 -11.89 10.16
C ASN A 144 -15.19 -11.87 11.45
N ASP A 145 -14.79 -13.04 11.92
CA ASP A 145 -13.67 -13.17 12.85
C ASP A 145 -12.39 -12.90 12.06
N LEU A 146 -11.66 -11.84 12.39
CA LEU A 146 -10.59 -11.27 11.57
C LEU A 146 -9.27 -11.23 12.34
N LEU A 147 -8.28 -11.97 11.85
CA LEU A 147 -6.88 -11.78 12.23
C LEU A 147 -6.17 -10.91 11.19
N LEU A 148 -5.78 -9.70 11.59
CA LEU A 148 -4.92 -8.85 10.79
C LEU A 148 -3.45 -9.24 10.98
N VAL A 149 -2.75 -9.50 9.88
CA VAL A 149 -1.32 -9.82 9.84
C VAL A 149 -0.63 -8.82 8.92
N ARG A 150 0.37 -8.10 9.42
CA ARG A 150 1.20 -7.22 8.58
C ARG A 150 2.35 -8.03 7.99
N TYR A 151 2.62 -7.81 6.71
CA TYR A 151 3.76 -8.43 6.04
C TYR A 151 5.09 -8.05 6.70
N GLU A 152 5.17 -6.84 7.23
CA GLU A 152 6.34 -6.31 7.92
C GLU A 152 6.57 -7.05 9.25
N ASP A 153 5.52 -7.33 10.01
CA ASP A 153 5.60 -8.13 11.24
C ASP A 153 6.00 -9.59 10.93
N LEU A 154 5.55 -10.14 9.79
CA LEU A 154 5.96 -11.47 9.31
C LEU A 154 7.46 -11.53 8.99
N ILE A 155 8.03 -10.44 8.47
CA ILE A 155 9.46 -10.33 8.19
C ILE A 155 10.26 -10.20 9.48
N ASP A 156 9.75 -9.40 10.43
CA ASP A 156 10.40 -9.15 11.72
C ASP A 156 10.46 -10.41 12.59
N ASP A 157 9.33 -11.11 12.74
CA ASP A 157 9.23 -12.34 13.53
C ASP A 157 8.29 -13.36 12.89
N THR A 158 8.82 -14.07 11.89
CA THR A 158 8.05 -15.09 11.14
C THR A 158 7.52 -16.21 12.05
N TYR A 159 8.26 -16.60 13.09
CA TYR A 159 7.83 -17.67 13.99
C TYR A 159 6.61 -17.22 14.81
N ARG A 160 6.67 -16.04 15.42
CA ARG A 160 5.57 -15.47 16.20
C ARG A 160 4.33 -15.30 15.35
N GLU A 161 4.46 -14.72 14.16
CA GLU A 161 3.31 -14.48 13.29
C GLU A 161 2.69 -15.79 12.76
N LEU A 162 3.51 -16.81 12.44
CA LEU A 162 2.97 -18.14 12.12
C LEU A 162 2.24 -18.76 13.32
N ALA A 163 2.82 -18.67 14.53
CA ALA A 163 2.16 -19.18 15.73
C ALA A 163 0.80 -18.48 15.98
N ARG A 164 0.71 -17.16 15.80
CA ARG A 164 -0.55 -16.40 15.89
C ARG A 164 -1.58 -16.87 14.87
N ILE A 165 -1.15 -17.10 13.63
CA ILE A 165 -2.02 -17.61 12.56
C ILE A 165 -2.57 -19.00 12.91
N LEU A 166 -1.72 -19.90 13.41
CA LEU A 166 -2.11 -21.26 13.76
C LEU A 166 -3.08 -21.28 14.95
N ASP A 167 -2.81 -20.47 15.97
CA ASP A 167 -3.66 -20.31 17.15
C ASP A 167 -5.06 -19.80 16.77
N PHE A 168 -5.12 -18.71 16.00
CA PHE A 168 -6.37 -18.17 15.44
C PHE A 168 -7.13 -19.19 14.59
N SER A 169 -6.41 -20.07 13.91
CA SER A 169 -6.98 -21.14 13.10
C SER A 169 -7.50 -22.33 13.91
N GLY A 170 -7.23 -22.38 15.22
CA GLY A 170 -7.53 -23.52 16.09
C GLY A 170 -6.62 -24.73 15.85
N LEU A 171 -5.44 -24.52 15.25
CA LEU A 171 -4.45 -25.57 15.02
C LEU A 171 -3.50 -25.69 16.22
N PRO A 172 -3.03 -26.90 16.55
CA PRO A 172 -2.12 -27.08 17.68
C PRO A 172 -0.80 -26.35 17.43
N LEU A 173 -0.22 -25.72 18.45
CA LEU A 173 1.09 -25.08 18.37
C LEU A 173 2.20 -26.08 18.70
N GLN A 174 2.67 -26.81 17.69
CA GLN A 174 3.79 -27.75 17.83
C GLN A 174 5.10 -27.04 17.49
N GLN A 175 5.83 -26.57 18.51
CA GLN A 175 7.00 -25.69 18.36
C GLN A 175 8.00 -26.16 17.28
N ASP A 176 8.37 -27.45 17.30
CA ASP A 176 9.29 -28.03 16.32
C ASP A 176 8.74 -27.97 14.89
N LYS A 177 7.43 -28.20 14.71
CA LYS A 177 6.80 -28.09 13.39
C LYS A 177 6.71 -26.64 12.92
N VAL A 178 6.44 -25.70 13.83
CA VAL A 178 6.42 -24.26 13.50
C VAL A 178 7.81 -23.83 13.05
N ALA A 179 8.86 -24.14 13.83
CA ALA A 179 10.23 -23.82 13.48
C ALA A 179 10.64 -24.44 12.14
N SER A 180 10.31 -25.72 11.92
CA SER A 180 10.62 -26.42 10.68
C SER A 180 9.88 -25.85 9.45
N ALA A 181 8.61 -25.46 9.62
CA ALA A 181 7.83 -24.81 8.57
C ALA A 181 8.38 -23.43 8.21
N VAL A 182 8.80 -22.65 9.21
CA VAL A 182 9.48 -21.35 9.01
C VAL A 182 10.76 -21.54 8.20
N GLU A 183 11.61 -22.48 8.61
CA GLU A 183 12.88 -22.74 7.93
C GLU A 183 12.67 -23.19 6.48
N SER A 184 11.68 -24.06 6.24
CA SER A 184 11.32 -24.59 4.91
C SER A 184 10.69 -23.54 4.00
N SER A 185 10.08 -22.51 4.58
CA SER A 185 9.42 -21.40 3.88
C SER A 185 10.28 -20.14 3.77
N SER A 186 11.59 -20.25 4.04
CA SER A 186 12.52 -19.13 3.86
C SER A 186 12.56 -18.65 2.40
N PHE A 187 12.75 -17.35 2.19
CA PHE A 187 12.78 -16.76 0.85
C PHE A 187 13.78 -17.43 -0.09
N SER A 188 14.95 -17.80 0.41
CA SER A 188 16.00 -18.48 -0.37
C SER A 188 15.55 -19.87 -0.84
N LYS A 189 14.92 -20.67 0.04
CA LYS A 189 14.37 -21.99 -0.34
C LYS A 189 13.23 -21.84 -1.34
N MET A 190 12.31 -20.90 -1.12
CA MET A 190 11.22 -20.64 -2.05
C MET A 190 11.72 -20.17 -3.43
N GLN A 191 12.72 -19.28 -3.49
CA GLN A 191 13.33 -18.87 -4.74
C GLN A 191 13.99 -20.03 -5.48
N ARG A 192 14.67 -20.93 -4.76
CA ARG A 192 15.27 -22.13 -5.35
C ARG A 192 14.21 -23.09 -5.87
N MET A 193 13.11 -23.29 -5.14
CA MET A 193 11.98 -24.09 -5.61
C MET A 193 11.34 -23.47 -6.85
N GLU A 194 11.12 -22.16 -6.86
CA GLU A 194 10.58 -21.44 -8.01
C GLU A 194 11.43 -21.72 -9.26
N GLN A 195 12.75 -21.56 -9.17
CA GLN A 195 13.66 -21.82 -10.29
C GLN A 195 13.58 -23.25 -10.81
N ASN A 196 13.43 -24.23 -9.93
CA ASN A 196 13.36 -25.64 -10.29
C ASN A 196 11.99 -26.07 -10.83
N GLN A 197 10.93 -25.35 -10.47
CA GLN A 197 9.54 -25.72 -10.77
C GLN A 197 8.87 -24.74 -11.74
N ILE A 198 9.59 -23.74 -12.26
CA ILE A 198 9.01 -22.66 -13.08
C ILE A 198 8.30 -23.20 -14.32
N GLU A 199 8.88 -24.22 -14.97
CA GLU A 199 8.31 -24.88 -16.14
C GLU A 199 7.10 -25.76 -15.82
N GLN A 200 6.87 -26.13 -14.57
CA GLN A 200 5.70 -26.93 -14.13
C GLN A 200 4.60 -26.02 -13.58
N PHE A 201 5.00 -24.93 -12.94
CA PHE A 201 4.13 -23.94 -12.32
C PHE A 201 3.56 -22.93 -13.33
N GLU A 202 4.33 -22.55 -14.38
CA GLU A 202 3.98 -21.49 -15.32
C GLU A 202 3.52 -21.99 -16.70
N GLN A 203 3.20 -23.29 -16.84
CA GLN A 203 2.91 -23.99 -18.12
C GLN A 203 1.88 -23.34 -19.05
N LEU A 204 1.11 -22.37 -18.57
CA LEU A 204 -0.04 -21.80 -19.25
C LEU A 204 -0.01 -20.26 -19.38
N VAL A 205 1.08 -19.59 -19.02
CA VAL A 205 1.15 -18.12 -19.05
C VAL A 205 2.42 -17.66 -19.76
N ASN A 206 2.26 -16.74 -20.72
CA ASN A 206 3.39 -16.06 -21.37
C ASN A 206 4.15 -15.26 -20.30
N SER A 207 5.22 -15.85 -19.78
CA SER A 207 5.93 -15.39 -18.59
C SER A 207 7.37 -15.03 -18.94
N ASP A 208 7.81 -13.86 -18.47
CA ASP A 208 9.20 -13.43 -18.56
C ASP A 208 9.98 -14.05 -17.39
N HIS A 209 10.71 -15.13 -17.68
CA HIS A 209 11.51 -15.86 -16.68
C HIS A 209 12.74 -15.06 -16.19
N SER A 210 13.09 -13.92 -16.81
CA SER A 210 14.11 -13.02 -16.26
C SER A 210 13.63 -12.30 -14.99
N ILE A 211 12.31 -12.20 -14.80
CA ILE A 211 11.69 -11.61 -13.61
C ILE A 211 11.28 -12.75 -12.65
N LYS A 212 11.90 -12.77 -11.47
CA LYS A 212 11.54 -13.72 -10.40
C LYS A 212 10.18 -13.37 -9.79
N PHE A 213 9.32 -14.38 -9.60
CA PHE A 213 8.06 -14.28 -8.86
C PHE A 213 8.30 -14.00 -7.38
N ILE A 214 9.21 -14.74 -6.74
CA ILE A 214 9.74 -14.43 -5.41
C ILE A 214 10.90 -13.46 -5.58
N ARG A 215 10.56 -12.16 -5.70
CA ARG A 215 11.52 -11.13 -6.12
C ARG A 215 12.62 -10.83 -5.09
N GLN A 216 12.25 -10.27 -3.94
CA GLN A 216 13.23 -9.75 -2.97
C GLN A 216 12.87 -9.97 -1.49
N GLY A 217 11.61 -10.23 -1.13
CA GLY A 217 11.24 -10.51 0.26
C GLY A 217 11.61 -9.42 1.28
N ARG A 218 11.67 -8.15 0.84
CA ARG A 218 12.13 -7.01 1.64
C ARG A 218 11.00 -6.00 1.87
N VAL A 219 11.12 -5.25 2.96
CA VAL A 219 10.33 -4.07 3.31
C VAL A 219 11.08 -2.82 2.87
N GLY A 220 10.36 -1.78 2.44
CA GLY A 220 10.91 -0.46 2.14
C GLY A 220 11.54 -0.31 0.75
N VAL A 221 11.38 -1.29 -0.14
CA VAL A 221 11.95 -1.23 -1.51
C VAL A 221 11.34 -0.07 -2.31
N TRP A 222 10.12 0.32 -1.97
CA TRP A 222 9.46 1.48 -2.57
C TRP A 222 10.27 2.78 -2.54
N GLN A 223 11.17 2.96 -1.57
CA GLN A 223 12.01 4.16 -1.48
C GLN A 223 12.91 4.36 -2.71
N GLU A 224 13.28 3.27 -3.39
CA GLU A 224 14.09 3.30 -4.61
C GLU A 224 13.27 3.63 -5.88
N TRP A 225 11.93 3.60 -5.77
CA TRP A 225 11.01 3.66 -6.93
C TRP A 225 10.09 4.88 -6.93
N PHE A 226 9.85 5.49 -5.77
CA PHE A 226 8.89 6.56 -5.62
C PHE A 226 9.57 7.94 -5.59
N ASP A 227 9.16 8.80 -6.51
CA ASP A 227 9.42 10.24 -6.42
C ASP A 227 8.39 10.94 -5.50
N SER A 228 8.65 12.21 -5.17
CA SER A 228 7.79 12.98 -4.26
C SER A 228 6.38 13.19 -4.79
N GLU A 229 6.18 13.29 -6.11
CA GLU A 229 4.86 13.51 -6.70
C GLU A 229 4.02 12.24 -6.64
N LEU A 230 4.64 11.09 -6.89
CA LEU A 230 3.98 9.79 -6.83
C LEU A 230 3.64 9.42 -5.39
N LEU A 231 4.47 9.80 -4.41
CA LEU A 231 4.13 9.68 -2.98
C LEU A 231 2.92 10.53 -2.62
N GLN A 232 2.86 11.79 -3.05
CA GLN A 232 1.69 12.64 -2.82
C GLN A 232 0.43 12.05 -3.44
N TYR A 233 0.54 11.45 -4.63
CA TYR A 233 -0.58 10.73 -5.24
C TYR A 233 -1.03 9.55 -4.38
N ILE A 234 -0.12 8.69 -3.94
CA ILE A 234 -0.47 7.56 -3.05
C ILE A 234 -1.09 8.04 -1.74
N PHE A 235 -0.57 9.10 -1.11
CA PHE A 235 -1.12 9.62 0.14
C PHE A 235 -2.50 10.25 -0.07
N LYS A 236 -2.73 10.95 -1.17
CA LYS A 236 -4.07 11.44 -1.53
C LYS A 236 -5.07 10.29 -1.67
N MET A 237 -4.62 9.16 -2.19
CA MET A 237 -5.47 8.03 -2.55
C MET A 237 -5.71 7.04 -1.40
N HIS A 238 -4.69 6.79 -0.58
CA HIS A 238 -4.65 5.71 0.41
C HIS A 238 -4.15 6.18 1.78
N GLY A 239 -3.93 7.49 1.98
CA GLY A 239 -3.31 8.08 3.17
C GLY A 239 -4.01 7.70 4.47
N ASP A 240 -5.33 7.86 4.53
CA ASP A 240 -6.12 7.52 5.73
C ASP A 240 -5.92 6.05 6.15
N THR A 241 -5.83 5.15 5.16
CA THR A 241 -5.62 3.72 5.41
C THR A 241 -4.17 3.44 5.84
N LEU A 242 -3.20 4.11 5.21
CA LEU A 242 -1.79 4.00 5.60
C LEU A 242 -1.56 4.47 7.03
N GLU A 243 -2.20 5.57 7.43
CA GLU A 243 -2.12 6.10 8.79
C GLU A 243 -2.80 5.18 9.80
N LYS A 244 -4.03 4.72 9.50
CA LYS A 244 -4.77 3.76 10.34
C LYS A 244 -3.97 2.48 10.62
N LEU A 245 -3.14 2.07 9.67
CA LEU A 245 -2.27 0.89 9.79
C LEU A 245 -0.87 1.20 10.34
N GLY A 246 -0.57 2.46 10.63
CA GLY A 246 0.72 2.89 11.18
C GLY A 246 1.88 2.88 10.20
N TYR A 247 1.63 2.91 8.88
CA TYR A 247 2.69 3.02 7.85
C TYR A 247 3.18 4.46 7.65
N ILE A 248 2.36 5.43 8.05
CA ILE A 248 2.68 6.85 8.08
C ILE A 248 2.08 7.47 9.34
N ARG A 249 2.60 8.62 9.76
CA ARG A 249 1.98 9.49 10.75
C ARG A 249 1.88 10.87 10.12
N PHE A 250 0.69 11.46 10.09
CA PHE A 250 0.58 12.85 9.72
C PHE A 250 0.84 13.72 10.95
N ASP A 251 1.84 14.59 10.88
CA ASP A 251 1.95 15.69 11.84
C ASP A 251 0.90 16.75 11.48
N TYR A 252 -0.31 16.55 12.02
CA TYR A 252 -1.44 17.47 11.82
C TYR A 252 -1.14 18.88 12.31
N ASN A 253 -0.29 19.06 13.32
CA ASN A 253 0.11 20.39 13.78
C ASN A 253 0.97 21.08 12.72
N ALA A 254 1.96 20.38 12.17
CA ALA A 254 2.76 20.91 11.07
C ALA A 254 1.92 21.19 9.80
N LEU A 255 0.92 20.37 9.49
CA LEU A 255 -0.02 20.59 8.38
C LEU A 255 -0.92 21.81 8.61
N SER A 256 -1.42 22.01 9.84
CA SER A 256 -2.22 23.18 10.21
C SER A 256 -1.40 24.46 10.15
N GLU A 257 -0.17 24.46 10.68
CA GLU A 257 0.75 25.59 10.59
C GLU A 257 1.11 25.93 9.14
N PHE A 258 1.37 24.91 8.32
CA PHE A 258 1.67 25.10 6.90
C PHE A 258 0.48 25.69 6.13
N SER A 259 -0.74 25.23 6.45
CA SER A 259 -1.97 25.78 5.87
C SER A 259 -2.20 27.24 6.27
N ALA A 260 -1.94 27.58 7.54
CA ALA A 260 -2.01 28.96 8.03
C ALA A 260 -0.98 29.87 7.34
N LEU A 261 0.24 29.38 7.10
CA LEU A 261 1.28 30.11 6.36
C LEU A 261 0.91 30.34 4.90
N LYS A 262 0.29 29.34 4.23
CA LYS A 262 -0.23 29.50 2.86
C LYS A 262 -1.31 30.59 2.79
N LEU A 263 -2.27 30.58 3.71
CA LEU A 263 -3.33 31.60 3.77
C LEU A 263 -2.75 33.00 3.94
N LYS A 264 -1.84 33.16 4.90
CA LYS A 264 -1.15 34.43 5.16
C LYS A 264 -0.35 34.94 3.95
N LEU A 265 0.23 34.02 3.15
CA LEU A 265 0.93 34.39 1.92
C LEU A 265 -0.01 34.96 0.86
N VAL A 266 -1.21 34.39 0.71
CA VAL A 266 -2.25 34.87 -0.21
C VAL A 266 -2.77 36.24 0.23
N GLU A 267 -3.07 36.43 1.52
CA GLU A 267 -3.49 37.71 2.07
C GLU A 267 -2.45 38.82 1.83
N LEU A 268 -1.17 38.54 2.10
CA LEU A 268 -0.07 39.50 1.84
C LEU A 268 0.11 39.82 0.35
N GLN A 269 -0.26 38.89 -0.54
CA GLN A 269 -0.25 39.16 -1.96
C GLN A 269 -1.37 40.12 -2.36
N GLN A 270 -2.59 39.90 -1.87
CA GLN A 270 -3.74 40.78 -2.13
C GLN A 270 -3.49 42.19 -1.60
N ILE A 271 -3.01 42.34 -0.36
CA ILE A 271 -2.70 43.66 0.23
C ILE A 271 -1.63 44.40 -0.59
N ASN A 272 -0.60 43.70 -1.09
CA ASN A 272 0.41 44.30 -1.96
C ASN A 272 -0.20 44.83 -3.27
N GLU A 273 -1.07 44.05 -3.91
CA GLU A 273 -1.73 44.42 -5.16
C GLU A 273 -2.65 45.64 -4.97
N GLU A 274 -3.45 45.67 -3.90
CA GLU A 274 -4.29 46.83 -3.55
C GLU A 274 -3.49 48.11 -3.31
N LEU A 275 -2.37 48.00 -2.58
CA LEU A 275 -1.49 49.14 -2.32
C LEU A 275 -0.80 49.65 -3.58
N GLU A 276 -0.42 48.76 -4.50
CA GLU A 276 0.15 49.13 -5.80
C GLU A 276 -0.86 49.90 -6.66
N VAL A 277 -2.11 49.43 -6.72
CA VAL A 277 -3.21 50.16 -7.38
C VAL A 277 -3.42 51.54 -6.74
N LYS A 278 -3.42 51.62 -5.41
CA LYS A 278 -3.57 52.90 -4.69
C LYS A 278 -2.43 53.87 -4.98
N ILE A 279 -1.19 53.37 -5.05
CA ILE A 279 -0.01 54.18 -5.42
C ILE A 279 -0.16 54.71 -6.85
N LEU A 280 -0.59 53.89 -7.81
CA LEU A 280 -0.82 54.31 -9.20
C LEU A 280 -1.90 55.39 -9.29
N GLY A 281 -3.00 55.24 -8.53
CA GLY A 281 -4.06 56.25 -8.44
C GLY A 281 -3.60 57.58 -7.84
N GLU A 282 -2.73 57.54 -6.82
CA GLU A 282 -2.14 58.75 -6.21
C GLU A 282 -1.11 59.43 -7.12
N ILE A 283 -0.36 58.68 -7.95
CA ILE A 283 0.56 59.25 -8.95
C ILE A 283 -0.19 60.06 -10.01
N GLY A 284 -1.44 59.66 -10.35
CA GLY A 284 -2.30 60.40 -11.26
C GLY A 284 -2.82 61.74 -10.72
N LYS A 285 -2.83 61.94 -9.39
CA LYS A 285 -3.32 63.16 -8.71
C LYS A 285 -2.13 64.05 -8.33
N LYS A 286 -1.74 64.98 -9.20
CA LYS A 286 -0.51 65.79 -9.05
C LYS A 286 -0.42 66.57 -7.72
N LYS A 287 0.74 66.37 -7.05
CA LYS A 287 1.57 67.27 -6.23
C LYS A 287 1.31 67.52 -4.72
N GLN A 288 0.20 67.14 -4.09
CA GLN A 288 0.04 67.42 -2.64
C GLN A 288 0.45 66.29 -1.66
N PHE A 289 0.77 65.09 -2.14
CA PHE A 289 0.92 63.89 -1.29
C PHE A 289 2.31 63.23 -1.30
N LYS A 290 3.40 63.98 -1.59
CA LYS A 290 4.76 63.42 -1.75
C LYS A 290 5.25 62.63 -0.51
N VAL A 291 4.89 63.05 0.70
CA VAL A 291 5.19 62.34 1.95
C VAL A 291 4.38 61.05 2.10
N SER A 292 3.10 61.08 1.73
CA SER A 292 2.20 59.91 1.75
C SER A 292 2.66 58.84 0.75
N LEU A 293 3.06 59.27 -0.46
CA LEU A 293 3.54 58.36 -1.50
C LEU A 293 4.83 57.64 -1.09
N ASN A 294 5.76 58.33 -0.42
CA ASN A 294 6.98 57.73 0.10
C ASN A 294 6.71 56.74 1.25
N ARG A 295 5.71 57.01 2.11
CA ARG A 295 5.26 56.06 3.14
C ARG A 295 4.65 54.80 2.51
N LEU A 296 3.79 54.94 1.51
CA LEU A 296 3.19 53.81 0.79
C LEU A 296 4.25 52.96 0.06
N ARG A 297 5.22 53.59 -0.62
CA ARG A 297 6.35 52.87 -1.25
C ARG A 297 7.20 52.10 -0.24
N LYS A 298 7.47 52.68 0.93
CA LYS A 298 8.17 51.98 2.02
C LYS A 298 7.36 50.79 2.54
N LEU A 299 6.05 50.94 2.69
CA LEU A 299 5.15 49.87 3.12
C LEU A 299 5.12 48.71 2.11
N VAL A 300 4.95 48.99 0.81
CA VAL A 300 5.01 47.96 -0.24
C VAL A 300 6.35 47.23 -0.25
N LYS A 301 7.48 47.96 -0.11
CA LYS A 301 8.81 47.32 -0.01
C LYS A 301 8.92 46.40 1.21
N HIS A 302 8.35 46.81 2.35
CA HIS A 302 8.33 46.00 3.57
C HIS A 302 7.48 44.74 3.40
N LEU A 303 6.25 44.87 2.89
CA LEU A 303 5.34 43.76 2.64
C LEU A 303 5.89 42.78 1.60
N ARG A 304 6.56 43.26 0.55
CA ARG A 304 7.27 42.40 -0.42
C ARG A 304 8.39 41.58 0.25
N LYS A 305 9.13 42.17 1.20
CA LYS A 305 10.16 41.45 1.97
C LYS A 305 9.53 40.41 2.89
N GLN A 306 8.45 40.74 3.59
CA GLN A 306 7.71 39.77 4.40
C GLN A 306 7.20 38.60 3.55
N ARG A 307 6.62 38.89 2.37
CA ARG A 307 6.17 37.87 1.42
C ARG A 307 7.30 36.97 0.95
N TYR A 308 8.47 37.53 0.64
CA TYR A 308 9.65 36.76 0.25
C TYR A 308 10.09 35.82 1.39
N ASN A 309 10.26 36.35 2.60
CA ASN A 309 10.64 35.53 3.76
C ASN A 309 9.62 34.42 4.05
N LEU A 310 8.33 34.72 3.93
CA LEU A 310 7.26 33.74 4.13
C LEU A 310 7.29 32.65 3.04
N ARG A 311 7.62 33.00 1.79
CA ARG A 311 7.84 32.01 0.72
C ARG A 311 9.04 31.12 1.00
N GLU A 312 10.15 31.69 1.46
CA GLU A 312 11.34 30.91 1.84
C GLU A 312 11.04 29.98 3.03
N GLU A 313 10.32 30.46 4.03
CA GLU A 313 9.86 29.63 5.16
C GLU A 313 8.90 28.53 4.68
N LEU A 314 7.99 28.84 3.76
CA LEU A 314 7.06 27.86 3.19
C LEU A 314 7.79 26.82 2.35
N ASN A 315 8.80 27.23 1.58
CA ASN A 315 9.66 26.32 0.81
C ASN A 315 10.48 25.43 1.74
N ALA A 316 11.11 26.00 2.78
CA ALA A 316 11.87 25.24 3.77
C ALA A 316 10.99 24.27 4.56
N ARG A 317 9.77 24.67 4.95
CA ARG A 317 8.80 23.79 5.61
C ARG A 317 8.20 22.77 4.67
N ASN A 318 8.02 23.08 3.38
CA ASN A 318 7.57 22.12 2.37
C ASN A 318 8.65 21.06 2.14
N GLU A 319 9.93 21.46 2.05
CA GLU A 319 11.06 20.53 2.08
C GLU A 319 11.09 19.76 3.40
N LYS A 320 10.86 20.40 4.55
CA LYS A 320 10.78 19.72 5.85
C LYS A 320 9.58 18.78 5.98
N LEU A 321 8.43 19.03 5.33
CA LEU A 321 7.26 18.16 5.31
C LEU A 321 7.46 17.00 4.33
N LYS A 322 8.09 17.24 3.17
CA LYS A 322 8.60 16.17 2.30
C LYS A 322 9.58 15.29 3.06
N ILE A 323 10.44 15.91 3.86
CA ILE A 323 11.45 15.26 4.69
C ILE A 323 10.81 14.59 5.92
N LEU A 324 9.81 15.14 6.61
CA LEU A 324 9.12 14.51 7.76
C LEU A 324 8.28 13.31 7.32
N ALA A 325 7.64 13.41 6.14
CA ALA A 325 7.04 12.27 5.46
C ALA A 325 8.08 11.22 4.99
N LEU A 326 9.37 11.51 5.07
CA LEU A 326 10.51 10.63 4.74
C LEU A 326 11.42 10.31 5.95
N GLN A 327 11.36 11.06 7.06
CA GLN A 327 12.29 10.99 8.21
C GLN A 327 11.67 10.28 9.41
N ASP A 328 10.34 10.25 9.53
CA ASP A 328 9.66 9.32 10.47
C ASP A 328 9.69 7.87 9.96
N LEU A 329 10.50 7.58 8.93
CA LEU A 329 10.71 6.28 8.27
C LEU A 329 12.09 5.65 8.56
N ILE A 330 12.88 6.22 9.49
CA ILE A 330 14.21 5.70 9.88
C ILE A 330 14.30 5.36 11.38
N CYS A 331 13.21 5.39 12.15
CA CYS A 331 13.18 4.84 13.52
C CYS A 331 12.18 3.72 13.67
#